data_AF-A0A6L5YMU1-F1
#
_entry.id   AF-A0A6L5YMU1-F1
#
_cell.length_a   1.000
_cell.length_b   1.000
_cell.length_c   1.000
_cell.angle_alpha   90.00
_cell.angle_beta   90.00
_cell.angle_gamma   90.00
#
_symmetry.space_group_name_H-M   'P 1'
#
loop_
_entity.id
_entity.type
_entity.pdbx_description
1 polymer ?
#
loop_
_entity_poly.entity_id
_entity_poly.type
_entity_poly.pdbx_seq_one_letter_code
_entity_poly.pdbx_strand_id
1 'polypeptide(L)' 'MNHCRKCGCTLDPGEGKLCDECRETIEKMRSTAGRLQMIIEAKSYTQISMEDYLNEYNKN' A
#
# COMPACT_ATOMS: atom_id res chain seq x y z
N MET A 1 -24.18 2.21 8.29
CA MET A 1 -22.88 2.87 8.33
C MET A 1 -22.11 2.50 7.07
N ASN A 2 -21.47 3.46 6.42
CA ASN A 2 -20.59 3.16 5.29
C ASN A 2 -19.22 2.79 5.82
N HIS A 3 -18.52 1.90 5.12
CA HIS A 3 -17.17 1.45 5.48
C HIS A 3 -16.19 1.69 4.35
N CYS A 4 -14.94 2.00 4.70
CA CYS A 4 -13.85 2.17 3.75
C CYS A 4 -13.62 0.87 3.00
N ARG A 5 -13.63 0.90 1.65
CA ARG A 5 -13.42 -0.30 0.83
C ARG A 5 -12.01 -0.91 0.97
N LYS A 6 -11.05 -0.16 1.53
CA LYS A 6 -9.66 -0.60 1.64
C LYS A 6 -9.30 -1.15 3.02
N CYS A 7 -9.64 -0.44 4.09
CA CYS A 7 -9.30 -0.85 5.46
C CYS A 7 -10.50 -1.27 6.31
N GLY A 8 -11.73 -1.07 5.83
CA GLY A 8 -12.96 -1.44 6.55
C GLY A 8 -13.37 -0.52 7.70
N CYS A 9 -12.62 0.56 7.97
CA CYS A 9 -13.01 1.52 9.01
C CYS A 9 -14.38 2.15 8.69
N THR A 10 -15.08 2.60 9.72
CA THR A 10 -16.31 3.38 9.54
C THR A 10 -15.98 4.70 8.85
N LEU A 11 -16.84 5.09 7.90
CA LEU A 11 -16.75 6.38 7.21
C LEU A 11 -17.76 7.36 7.77
N ASP A 12 -17.36 8.62 7.79
CA ASP A 12 -18.26 9.73 8.09
C ASP A 12 -19.27 9.93 6.94
N PRO A 13 -20.47 10.47 7.25
CA PRO A 13 -21.44 10.82 6.22
C PRO A 13 -20.83 11.79 5.18
N GLY A 14 -20.68 11.33 3.94
CA GLY A 14 -20.16 12.15 2.83
C GLY A 14 -18.72 11.84 2.41
N GLU A 15 -17.94 11.05 3.16
CA GLU A 15 -16.55 10.67 2.79
C GLU A 15 -16.45 9.79 1.51
N GLY A 16 -17.57 9.31 0.98
CA GLY A 16 -17.61 8.49 -0.22
C GLY A 16 -17.29 7.01 0.06
N LYS A 17 -16.23 6.47 -0.57
CA LYS A 17 -15.89 5.02 -0.54
C LYS A 17 -14.56 4.70 0.15
N LEU A 18 -13.74 5.70 0.43
CA LEU A 18 -12.42 5.56 1.05
C LEU A 18 -12.33 6.57 2.19
N CYS A 19 -11.71 6.17 3.30
CA CYS A 19 -11.35 7.14 4.34
C CYS A 19 -10.22 8.04 3.85
N ASP A 20 -10.09 9.19 4.50
CA ASP A 20 -9.06 10.17 4.17
C ASP A 20 -7.64 9.58 4.19
N GLU A 21 -7.29 8.74 5.17
CA GLU A 21 -5.96 8.10 5.25
C GLU A 21 -5.66 7.21 4.02
N CYS A 22 -6.65 6.41 3.61
CA CYS A 22 -6.50 5.54 2.44
C CYS A 22 -6.43 6.36 1.15
N ARG A 23 -7.17 7.47 1.06
CA ARG A 23 -7.13 8.38 -0.09
C ARG A 23 -5.76 9.05 -0.19
N GLU A 24 -5.25 9.60 0.90
CA GLU A 24 -3.95 10.25 0.97
C GLU A 24 -2.81 9.28 0.63
N THR A 25 -2.89 8.04 1.12
CA THR A 25 -1.91 7.00 0.79
C THR A 25 -1.87 6.73 -0.72
N ILE A 26 -3.04 6.62 -1.37
CA ILE A 26 -3.11 6.43 -2.82
C ILE A 26 -2.53 7.62 -3.57
N GLU A 27 -2.79 8.84 -3.11
CA GLU A 27 -2.23 10.05 -3.72
C GLU A 27 -0.71 10.13 -3.57
N LYS A 28 -0.16 9.81 -2.40
CA LYS A 28 1.29 9.71 -2.17
C LYS A 28 1.94 8.72 -3.13
N MET A 29 1.30 7.57 -3.36
CA MET A 29 1.78 6.54 -4.29
C MET A 29 1.79 6.98 -5.76
N ARG A 30 1.11 8.07 -6.15
CA ARG A 30 1.14 8.56 -7.54
C ARG A 30 2.48 9.14 -7.96
N SER A 31 3.29 9.62 -7.00
CA SER A 31 4.60 10.19 -7.27
C SER A 31 5.73 9.18 -7.08
N THR A 32 6.82 9.32 -7.83
CA THR A 32 8.03 8.50 -7.60
C THR A 32 8.60 8.74 -6.20
N ALA A 33 8.63 9.99 -5.74
CA ALA A 33 9.09 10.33 -4.39
C ALA A 33 8.27 9.65 -3.29
N GLY A 34 6.93 9.69 -3.39
CA GLY A 34 6.06 9.05 -2.39
C GLY A 34 6.15 7.52 -2.39
N ARG A 35 6.36 6.89 -3.56
CA ARG A 35 6.67 5.45 -3.63
C ARG A 35 7.98 5.10 -2.95
N LEU A 36 9.04 5.91 -3.16
CA LEU A 36 10.32 5.71 -2.48
C LEU A 36 10.20 5.89 -0.97
N GLN A 37 9.48 6.91 -0.50
CA GLN A 37 9.25 7.15 0.92
C GLN A 37 8.61 5.93 1.60
N MET A 38 7.60 5.32 0.96
CA MET A 38 6.95 4.10 1.47
C MET A 38 7.91 2.92 1.61
N ILE A 39 8.87 2.76 0.67
CA ILE A 39 9.88 1.70 0.75
C ILE A 39 10.84 1.98 1.91
N ILE A 40 11.29 3.23 2.07
CA ILE A 40 12.20 3.64 3.16
C ILE A 40 11.55 3.41 4.53
N GLU A 41 10.26 3.70 4.66
CA GLU A 41 9.51 3.56 5.91
C GLU A 41 8.96 2.15 6.16
N ALA A 42 9.15 1.21 5.23
CA ALA A 42 8.62 -0.14 5.35
C ALA A 42 9.23 -0.87 6.55
N LYS A 43 8.39 -1.18 7.54
CA LYS A 43 8.80 -1.92 8.76
C LYS A 43 8.67 -3.43 8.61
N SER A 44 7.89 -3.88 7.64
CA SER A 44 7.71 -5.29 7.31
C SER A 44 8.47 -5.60 6.03
N TYR A 45 9.54 -6.38 6.14
CA TYR A 45 10.27 -6.92 5.00
C TYR A 45 10.43 -8.42 5.15
N THR A 46 10.45 -9.12 4.02
CA THR A 46 10.76 -10.55 3.96
C THR A 46 12.15 -10.69 3.36
N GLN A 47 13.09 -11.22 4.13
CA GLN A 47 14.40 -11.60 3.61
C GLN A 47 14.27 -12.96 2.93
N ILE A 48 14.70 -13.05 1.69
CA ILE A 48 14.77 -14.29 0.92
C ILE A 48 16.22 -14.56 0.49
N SER A 49 16.55 -15.82 0.19
CA SER A 49 17.86 -16.14 -0.38
C SER A 49 17.98 -15.61 -1.81
N MET A 50 19.22 -15.45 -2.29
CA MET A 50 19.45 -15.03 -3.68
C MET A 50 18.89 -16.09 -4.65
N GLU A 51 19.03 -17.37 -4.29
CA GLU A 51 18.49 -18.50 -5.03
C GLU A 51 16.96 -18.42 -5.16
N ASP A 52 16.25 -18.13 -4.07
CA ASP A 52 14.79 -17.98 -4.07
C ASP A 52 14.34 -16.80 -4.96
N TYR A 53 15.04 -15.67 -4.90
CA TYR A 53 14.75 -14.51 -5.74
C TYR A 53 14.87 -14.85 -7.24
N LEU A 54 15.97 -15.48 -7.64
CA LEU A 54 16.20 -15.87 -9.03
C LEU A 54 15.16 -16.89 -9.51
N ASN A 55 14.76 -17.81 -8.64
CA ASN A 55 13.74 -18.80 -8.94
C ASN A 55 12.35 -18.19 -9.16
N GLU A 56 12.00 -17.08 -8.49
CA GLU A 56 10.76 -16.35 -8.73
C GLU A 56 10.81 -15.51 -10.01
N TYR A 57 11.93 -14.82 -10.26
CA TYR A 57 12.09 -13.97 -11.44
C TYR A 57 11.97 -14.78 -12.75
N ASN A 58 12.58 -15.96 -12.80
CA ASN A 58 12.60 -16.82 -13.99
C ASN A 58 11.29 -17.57 -14.26
N LYS A 59 10.27 -17.42 -13.39
CA LYS A 59 8.93 -17.98 -13.60
C LYS A 59 7.98 -17.04 -14.36
N ASN A 60 8.37 -15.78 -14.56
CA ASN A 60 7.62 -14.79 -15.34
C ASN A 60 8.26 -14.58 -16.71
#